data_AF-A0A3D2NK71-F1
#
_entry.id   AF-A0A3D2NK71-F1
#
_cell.length_a   1.000
_cell.length_b   1.000
_cell.length_c   1.000
_cell.angle_alpha   90.00
_cell.angle_beta   90.00
_cell.angle_gamma   90.00
#
_symmetry.space_group_name_H-M   'P 1'
#
loop_
_entity.id
_entity.type
_entity.pdbx_description
1 polymer ?
#
loop_
_entity_poly.entity_id
_entity_poly.type
_entity_poly.pdbx_seq_one_letter_code
_entity_poly.pdbx_strand_id
1 'polypeptide(L)'
;VAVTGRLASSDPNLQNIPIRSAEGRRIREAFIAPVGSCLVAADYSQIELRIMAHLSGDAGLLTAFANNEDVHRATAAEIFMTTPHDVTAEQRRYAKVINFGLIYGMSAFGLARQLGVERGAAQAYIERYFARYPGVKNYMESTRLQAKQQGYVETVFGRRLWLPEINSSNAMKRQGAERAAINAPMQGTAADLIKLAMIKVQHWLETEKLQTRLIMQVHDELVLEVPMGELARVKESLPGLMCNVAALKVPLLVEVGAGKNWDEAH
;
A
#
# COMPACT_ATOMS: atom_id res chain seq x y z
N VAL A 1 -10.08 -1.15 15.10
CA VAL A 1 -8.68 -1.29 14.63
C VAL A 1 -8.48 -2.71 14.13
N ALA A 2 -7.90 -2.88 12.94
CA ALA A 2 -7.66 -4.22 12.37
C ALA A 2 -6.49 -4.92 13.06
N VAL A 3 -6.40 -6.25 12.90
CA VAL A 3 -5.34 -7.10 13.50
C VAL A 3 -3.93 -6.63 13.12
N THR A 4 -3.76 -6.09 11.91
CA THR A 4 -2.48 -5.55 11.41
C THR A 4 -2.19 -4.12 11.89
N GLY A 5 -3.08 -3.50 12.65
CA GLY A 5 -2.92 -2.16 13.18
C GLY A 5 -3.51 -1.04 12.30
N ARG A 6 -4.03 -1.33 11.10
CA ARG A 6 -4.78 -0.34 10.28
C ARG A 6 -6.00 0.18 11.05
N LEU A 7 -6.36 1.44 10.81
CA LEU A 7 -7.63 2.00 11.28
C LEU A 7 -8.78 1.25 10.59
N ALA A 8 -9.90 1.13 11.32
CA ALA A 8 -11.13 0.58 10.78
C ALA A 8 -12.17 1.69 10.79
N SER A 9 -13.09 1.66 9.83
CA SER A 9 -14.17 2.63 9.69
C SER A 9 -15.51 1.88 9.77
N SER A 10 -16.44 2.43 10.54
CA SER A 10 -17.80 1.94 10.70
C SER A 10 -18.75 3.14 10.73
N ASP A 11 -19.99 2.94 10.29
CA ASP A 11 -21.08 3.92 10.35
C ASP A 11 -20.75 5.32 9.76
N PRO A 12 -20.44 5.44 8.45
CA PRO A 12 -20.32 4.38 7.44
C PRO A 12 -18.89 3.82 7.34
N ASN A 13 -18.74 2.63 6.75
CA ASN A 13 -17.41 2.10 6.43
C ASN A 13 -16.86 2.74 5.14
N LEU A 14 -16.08 3.81 5.30
CA LEU A 14 -15.47 4.56 4.20
C LEU A 14 -14.46 3.73 3.39
N GLN A 15 -13.85 2.71 4.00
CA GLN A 15 -12.87 1.83 3.36
C GLN A 15 -13.53 0.90 2.31
N ASN A 16 -14.84 0.73 2.37
CA ASN A 16 -15.59 -0.14 1.45
C ASN A 16 -16.22 0.63 0.29
N ILE A 17 -16.11 1.97 0.24
CA ILE A 17 -16.65 2.76 -0.87
C ILE A 17 -15.79 2.48 -2.12
N PRO A 18 -16.35 1.88 -3.19
CA PRO A 18 -15.55 1.49 -4.35
C PRO A 18 -14.90 2.69 -5.05
N ILE A 19 -13.63 2.57 -5.43
CA ILE A 19 -12.87 3.66 -6.09
C ILE A 19 -13.16 3.74 -7.60
N ARG A 20 -13.39 2.59 -8.26
CA ARG A 20 -13.37 2.50 -9.74
C ARG A 20 -14.74 2.37 -10.41
N SER A 21 -15.78 1.98 -9.68
CA SER A 21 -17.13 1.86 -10.22
C SER A 21 -17.78 3.25 -10.34
N ALA A 22 -18.64 3.44 -11.34
CA ALA A 22 -19.40 4.68 -11.49
C ALA A 22 -20.24 5.00 -10.24
N GLU A 23 -20.84 4.00 -9.61
CA GLU A 23 -21.64 4.14 -8.39
C GLU A 23 -20.79 4.61 -7.21
N GLY A 24 -19.62 4.00 -7.03
CA GLY A 24 -18.65 4.40 -6.02
C GLY A 24 -18.16 5.84 -6.18
N ARG A 25 -17.89 6.29 -7.41
CA ARG A 25 -17.55 7.70 -7.71
C ARG A 25 -18.68 8.65 -7.33
N ARG A 26 -19.91 8.32 -7.70
CA ARG A 26 -21.10 9.12 -7.31
C ARG A 26 -21.29 9.22 -5.80
N ILE A 27 -20.94 8.17 -5.04
CA ILE A 27 -20.94 8.24 -3.58
C ILE A 27 -19.87 9.23 -3.08
N ARG A 28 -18.66 9.22 -3.67
CA ARG A 28 -17.57 10.14 -3.32
C ARG A 28 -17.90 11.61 -3.65
N GLU A 29 -18.62 11.86 -4.74
CA GLU A 29 -19.13 13.20 -5.09
C GLU A 29 -20.02 13.82 -3.99
N ALA A 30 -20.68 13.00 -3.18
CA ALA A 30 -21.53 13.47 -2.07
C ALA A 30 -20.73 13.98 -0.86
N PHE A 31 -19.42 13.71 -0.78
CA PHE A 31 -18.53 14.24 0.24
C PHE A 31 -17.98 15.57 -0.25
N ILE A 32 -18.63 16.67 0.11
CA ILE A 32 -18.33 18.01 -0.38
C ILE A 32 -17.60 18.87 0.64
N ALA A 33 -16.79 19.82 0.16
CA ALA A 33 -16.26 20.88 0.99
C ALA A 33 -17.33 21.96 1.29
N PRO A 34 -17.28 22.61 2.46
CA PRO A 34 -18.14 23.75 2.75
C PRO A 34 -17.76 24.96 1.89
N VAL A 35 -18.67 25.94 1.83
CA VAL A 35 -18.46 27.19 1.08
C VAL A 35 -17.20 27.90 1.57
N GLY A 36 -16.34 28.31 0.64
CA GLY A 36 -15.05 28.96 0.94
C GLY A 36 -13.89 27.99 1.19
N SER A 37 -14.13 26.69 1.10
CA SER A 37 -13.13 25.62 1.24
C SER A 37 -13.13 24.67 0.04
N CYS A 38 -12.12 23.81 -0.01
CA CYS A 38 -12.03 22.66 -0.90
C CYS A 38 -11.58 21.42 -0.11
N LEU A 39 -11.71 20.23 -0.71
CA LEU A 39 -11.10 19.03 -0.19
C LEU A 39 -9.72 18.85 -0.84
N VAL A 40 -8.74 18.45 -0.03
CA VAL A 40 -7.40 18.04 -0.46
C VAL A 40 -7.20 16.58 -0.06
N ALA A 41 -6.95 15.72 -1.04
CA ALA A 41 -6.60 14.32 -0.80
C ALA A 41 -5.10 14.13 -1.01
N ALA A 42 -4.46 13.45 -0.08
CA ALA A 42 -3.03 13.14 -0.12
C ALA A 42 -2.83 11.65 0.09
N ASP A 43 -2.41 10.94 -0.96
CA ASP A 43 -2.30 9.47 -1.00
C ASP A 43 -0.85 9.02 -1.15
N TYR A 44 -0.45 8.00 -0.41
CA TYR A 44 0.90 7.43 -0.57
C TYR A 44 1.01 6.55 -1.83
N SER A 45 1.73 7.04 -2.83
CA SER A 45 1.95 6.31 -4.08
C SER A 45 2.69 4.99 -3.88
N GLN A 46 1.94 3.88 -4.01
CA GLN A 46 2.44 2.50 -3.97
C GLN A 46 3.19 2.14 -2.68
N ILE A 47 2.72 2.63 -1.52
CA ILE A 47 3.39 2.45 -0.23
C ILE A 47 3.76 0.99 0.09
N GLU A 48 2.88 0.04 -0.24
CA GLU A 48 3.10 -1.38 0.08
C GLU A 48 4.28 -1.97 -0.72
N LEU A 49 4.46 -1.56 -1.98
CA LEU A 49 5.60 -1.98 -2.78
C LEU A 49 6.90 -1.31 -2.30
N ARG A 50 6.85 -0.05 -1.88
CA ARG A 50 8.00 0.65 -1.29
C ARG A 50 8.44 0.00 0.01
N ILE A 51 7.49 -0.41 0.86
CA ILE A 51 7.76 -1.16 2.08
C ILE A 51 8.33 -2.54 1.75
N MET A 52 7.79 -3.26 0.76
CA MET A 52 8.36 -4.53 0.32
C MET A 52 9.81 -4.35 -0.13
N ALA A 53 10.12 -3.34 -0.94
CA ALA A 53 11.49 -3.04 -1.36
C ALA A 53 12.41 -2.75 -0.17
N HIS A 54 11.93 -2.02 0.84
CA HIS A 54 12.68 -1.74 2.06
C HIS A 54 12.97 -3.00 2.90
N LEU A 55 11.93 -3.81 3.16
CA LEU A 55 12.01 -5.02 3.99
C LEU A 55 12.84 -6.12 3.32
N SER A 56 12.61 -6.35 2.03
CA SER A 56 13.36 -7.35 1.27
C SER A 56 14.79 -6.92 0.95
N GLY A 57 15.04 -5.61 0.87
CA GLY A 57 16.31 -5.09 0.37
C GLY A 57 16.61 -5.53 -1.06
N ASP A 58 15.58 -5.90 -1.84
CA ASP A 58 15.74 -6.42 -3.19
C ASP A 58 16.32 -5.35 -4.12
N ALA A 59 17.49 -5.62 -4.70
CA ALA A 59 18.20 -4.66 -5.54
C ALA A 59 17.39 -4.23 -6.77
N GLY A 60 16.60 -5.13 -7.34
CA GLY A 60 15.76 -4.84 -8.50
C GLY A 60 14.65 -3.86 -8.16
N LEU A 61 13.93 -4.08 -7.05
CA LEU A 61 12.91 -3.15 -6.58
C LEU A 61 13.49 -1.80 -6.12
N LEU A 62 14.61 -1.82 -5.40
CA LEU A 62 15.29 -0.60 -4.95
C LEU A 62 15.70 0.27 -6.14
N THR A 63 16.29 -0.34 -7.17
CA THR A 63 16.71 0.36 -8.39
C THR A 63 15.51 0.92 -9.15
N ALA A 64 14.46 0.11 -9.33
CA ALA A 64 13.25 0.56 -10.03
C ALA A 64 12.64 1.80 -9.38
N PHE A 65 12.53 1.82 -8.05
CA PHE A 65 12.03 2.99 -7.34
C PHE A 65 12.99 4.19 -7.36
N ALA A 66 14.31 3.96 -7.26
CA ALA A 66 15.31 5.02 -7.33
C ALA A 66 15.29 5.73 -8.71
N ASN A 67 15.02 4.99 -9.77
CA ASN A 67 14.89 5.50 -11.14
C ASN A 67 13.49 6.01 -11.48
N ASN A 68 12.56 6.02 -10.52
CA ASN A 68 11.14 6.37 -10.72
C ASN A 68 10.46 5.54 -11.84
N GLU A 69 10.88 4.29 -11.99
CA GLU A 69 10.32 3.34 -12.95
C GLU A 69 8.95 2.83 -12.49
N ASP A 70 8.06 2.55 -13.44
CA ASP A 70 6.81 1.86 -13.15
C ASP A 70 7.08 0.38 -12.86
N VAL A 71 7.12 0.02 -11.57
CA VAL A 71 7.39 -1.35 -11.10
C VAL A 71 6.42 -2.37 -11.71
N HIS A 72 5.17 -2.01 -11.98
CA HIS A 72 4.24 -2.93 -12.63
C HIS A 72 4.59 -3.16 -14.09
N ARG A 73 5.00 -2.13 -14.83
CA ARG A 73 5.51 -2.28 -16.20
C ARG A 73 6.82 -3.06 -16.22
N ALA A 74 7.74 -2.79 -15.30
CA ALA A 74 9.00 -3.54 -15.19
C ALA A 74 8.74 -5.04 -14.92
N THR A 75 7.85 -5.35 -13.97
CA THR A 75 7.42 -6.74 -13.74
C THR A 75 6.76 -7.34 -14.99
N ALA A 76 5.89 -6.60 -15.67
CA ALA A 76 5.22 -7.09 -16.88
C ALA A 76 6.21 -7.40 -18.01
N ALA A 77 7.19 -6.52 -18.24
CA ALA A 77 8.23 -6.69 -19.24
C ALA A 77 8.98 -8.01 -19.03
N GLU A 78 9.34 -8.32 -17.78
CA GLU A 78 9.98 -9.58 -17.41
C GLU A 78 9.06 -10.79 -17.64
N ILE A 79 7.82 -10.73 -17.12
CA ILE A 79 6.88 -11.86 -17.16
C ILE A 79 6.49 -12.21 -18.59
N PHE A 80 6.24 -11.20 -19.43
CA PHE A 80 5.81 -11.37 -20.81
C PHE A 80 6.98 -11.37 -21.81
N MET A 81 8.22 -11.32 -21.34
CA MET A 81 9.44 -11.31 -22.16
C MET A 81 9.40 -10.23 -23.25
N THR A 82 9.07 -9.00 -22.85
CA THR A 82 8.96 -7.83 -23.71
C THR A 82 9.72 -6.64 -23.12
N THR A 83 9.83 -5.53 -23.84
CA THR A 83 10.42 -4.30 -23.30
C THR A 83 9.40 -3.52 -22.46
N PRO A 84 9.80 -2.72 -21.45
CA PRO A 84 8.87 -1.90 -20.67
C PRO A 84 8.02 -0.92 -21.50
N HIS A 85 8.55 -0.48 -22.64
CA HIS A 85 7.87 0.39 -23.60
C HIS A 85 6.73 -0.34 -24.30
N ASP A 86 6.93 -1.60 -24.65
CA ASP A 86 5.97 -2.42 -25.41
C ASP A 86 4.94 -3.12 -24.50
N VAL A 87 5.02 -2.89 -23.18
CA VAL A 87 4.03 -3.38 -22.22
C VAL A 87 2.69 -2.70 -22.48
N THR A 88 1.68 -3.52 -22.79
CA THR A 88 0.29 -3.08 -22.92
C THR A 88 -0.35 -2.75 -21.56
N ALA A 89 -1.44 -1.98 -21.57
CA ALA A 89 -2.19 -1.67 -20.35
C ALA A 89 -2.73 -2.93 -19.66
N GLU A 90 -3.10 -3.96 -20.42
CA GLU A 90 -3.56 -5.25 -19.90
C GLU A 90 -2.43 -6.04 -19.22
N GLN A 91 -1.26 -6.14 -19.85
CA GLN A 91 -0.09 -6.78 -19.26
C GLN A 91 0.34 -6.09 -17.97
N ARG A 92 0.32 -4.75 -17.94
CA ARG A 92 0.56 -3.97 -16.72
C ARG A 92 -0.47 -4.29 -15.63
N ARG A 93 -1.75 -4.43 -15.99
CA ARG A 93 -2.82 -4.81 -15.05
C ARG A 93 -2.56 -6.21 -14.47
N TYR A 94 -2.14 -7.18 -15.27
CA TYR A 94 -1.77 -8.52 -14.80
C TYR A 94 -0.56 -8.48 -13.87
N ALA A 95 0.50 -7.77 -14.24
CA ALA A 95 1.66 -7.59 -13.37
C ALA A 95 1.32 -6.90 -12.05
N LYS A 96 0.35 -5.98 -12.04
CA LYS A 96 -0.20 -5.41 -10.79
C LYS A 96 -0.83 -6.47 -9.91
N VAL A 97 -1.69 -7.34 -10.47
CA VAL A 97 -2.28 -8.47 -9.73
C VAL A 97 -1.21 -9.41 -9.20
N ILE A 98 -0.17 -9.69 -9.99
CA ILE A 98 0.95 -10.55 -9.60
C ILE A 98 1.74 -9.92 -8.45
N ASN A 99 2.19 -8.67 -8.59
CA ASN A 99 2.93 -7.95 -7.54
C ASN A 99 2.17 -8.01 -6.21
N PHE A 100 0.91 -7.56 -6.18
CA PHE A 100 0.13 -7.58 -4.95
C PHE A 100 -0.18 -9.00 -4.46
N GLY A 101 -0.52 -9.92 -5.35
CA GLY A 101 -0.78 -11.31 -4.98
C GLY A 101 0.42 -11.96 -4.30
N LEU A 102 1.61 -11.84 -4.88
CA LEU A 102 2.81 -12.49 -4.35
C LEU A 102 3.33 -11.83 -3.09
N ILE A 103 3.26 -10.50 -3.02
CA ILE A 103 3.54 -9.75 -1.79
C ILE A 103 2.63 -10.21 -0.66
N TYR A 104 1.39 -10.61 -0.97
CA TYR A 104 0.45 -11.13 0.00
C TYR A 104 0.49 -12.65 0.24
N GLY A 105 1.53 -13.33 -0.25
CA GLY A 105 1.71 -14.76 -0.07
C GLY A 105 0.68 -15.62 -0.82
N MET A 106 0.15 -15.13 -1.93
CA MET A 106 -0.76 -15.88 -2.79
C MET A 106 -0.05 -17.07 -3.43
N SER A 107 -0.71 -18.22 -3.44
CA SER A 107 -0.21 -19.41 -4.13
C SER A 107 -0.46 -19.33 -5.64
N ALA A 108 0.24 -20.17 -6.42
CA ALA A 108 -0.01 -20.32 -7.86
C ALA A 108 -1.48 -20.62 -8.18
N PHE A 109 -2.17 -21.38 -7.33
CA PHE A 109 -3.61 -21.64 -7.48
C PHE A 109 -4.46 -20.37 -7.32
N GLY A 110 -4.19 -19.56 -6.30
CA GLY A 110 -4.89 -18.29 -6.09
C GLY A 110 -4.63 -17.30 -7.23
N LEU A 111 -3.38 -17.26 -7.70
CA LEU A 111 -2.98 -16.38 -8.79
C LEU A 111 -3.62 -16.78 -10.12
N ALA A 112 -3.62 -18.08 -10.44
CA ALA A 112 -4.28 -18.64 -11.62
C ALA A 112 -5.77 -18.23 -11.67
N ARG A 113 -6.47 -18.36 -10.54
CA ARG A 113 -7.88 -17.97 -10.42
C ARG A 113 -8.11 -16.48 -10.63
N GLN A 114 -7.25 -15.61 -10.09
CA GLN A 114 -7.39 -14.16 -10.26
C GLN A 114 -7.06 -13.67 -11.67
N LEU A 115 -6.09 -14.31 -12.32
CA LEU A 115 -5.68 -13.95 -13.67
C LEU A 115 -6.54 -14.62 -14.76
N GLY A 116 -7.28 -15.68 -14.41
CA GLY A 116 -8.03 -16.48 -15.38
C GLY A 116 -7.13 -17.33 -16.28
N VAL A 117 -5.97 -17.77 -15.76
CA VAL A 117 -4.98 -18.57 -16.50
C VAL A 117 -4.81 -19.96 -15.90
N GLU A 118 -4.17 -20.86 -16.64
CA GLU A 118 -3.84 -22.19 -16.12
C GLU A 118 -2.82 -22.13 -14.97
N ARG A 119 -2.90 -23.11 -14.06
CA ARG A 119 -2.00 -23.20 -12.90
C ARG A 119 -0.51 -23.25 -13.31
N GLY A 120 -0.18 -23.93 -14.41
CA GLY A 120 1.19 -24.00 -14.93
C GLY A 120 1.72 -22.62 -15.35
N ALA A 121 0.90 -21.83 -16.04
CA ALA A 121 1.26 -20.46 -16.43
C ALA A 121 1.46 -19.56 -15.19
N ALA A 122 0.55 -19.62 -14.21
CA ALA A 122 0.70 -18.87 -12.97
C ALA A 122 1.97 -19.24 -12.19
N GLN A 123 2.33 -20.53 -12.16
CA GLN A 123 3.57 -21.00 -11.55
C GLN A 123 4.81 -20.44 -12.27
N ALA A 124 4.82 -20.46 -13.61
CA ALA A 124 5.91 -19.87 -14.40
C ALA A 124 6.05 -18.36 -14.15
N TYR A 125 4.93 -17.63 -14.00
CA TYR A 125 4.96 -16.20 -13.66
C TYR A 125 5.57 -15.94 -12.28
N ILE A 126 5.25 -16.78 -11.29
CA ILE A 126 5.83 -16.71 -9.95
C ILE A 126 7.34 -16.93 -10.00
N GLU A 127 7.80 -17.93 -10.76
CA GLU A 127 9.21 -18.25 -10.91
C GLU A 127 9.99 -17.11 -11.57
N ARG A 128 9.46 -16.53 -12.65
CA ARG A 128 10.05 -15.35 -13.30
C ARG A 128 10.10 -14.15 -12.36
N TYR A 129 9.02 -13.90 -11.62
CA TYR A 129 8.98 -12.81 -10.64
C TYR A 129 10.08 -12.96 -9.59
N PHE A 130 10.25 -14.15 -9.00
CA PHE A 130 11.27 -14.37 -7.98
C PHE A 130 12.69 -14.50 -8.55
N ALA A 131 12.85 -14.87 -9.82
CA ALA A 131 14.14 -14.78 -10.50
C ALA A 131 14.57 -13.32 -10.68
N ARG A 132 13.62 -12.44 -10.98
CA ARG A 132 13.86 -10.99 -11.11
C ARG A 132 14.05 -10.29 -9.76
N TYR A 133 13.27 -10.69 -8.75
CA TYR A 133 13.27 -10.10 -7.41
C TYR A 133 13.60 -11.15 -6.34
N PRO A 134 14.84 -11.69 -6.33
CA PRO A 134 15.23 -12.76 -5.41
C PRO A 134 15.21 -12.35 -3.94
N GLY A 135 15.43 -11.07 -3.63
CA GLY A 135 15.35 -10.54 -2.27
C GLY A 135 13.95 -10.66 -1.69
N VAL A 136 12.91 -10.53 -2.51
CA VAL A 136 11.51 -10.72 -2.09
C VAL A 136 11.27 -12.16 -1.66
N LYS A 137 11.76 -13.13 -2.44
CA LYS A 137 11.65 -14.56 -2.09
C LYS A 137 12.34 -14.86 -0.76
N ASN A 138 13.59 -14.39 -0.63
CA ASN A 138 14.40 -14.59 0.58
C ASN A 138 13.71 -14.00 1.82
N TYR A 139 13.16 -12.78 1.69
CA TYR A 139 12.38 -12.15 2.75
C TYR A 139 11.17 -12.99 3.17
N MET A 140 10.36 -13.46 2.21
CA MET A 140 9.19 -14.28 2.52
C MET A 140 9.58 -15.60 3.24
N GLU A 141 10.68 -16.22 2.83
CA GLU A 141 11.20 -17.43 3.47
C GLU A 141 11.73 -17.15 4.89
N SER A 142 12.55 -16.12 5.06
CA SER A 142 13.13 -15.77 6.36
C SER A 142 12.07 -15.33 7.36
N THR A 143 11.08 -14.54 6.94
CA THR A 143 9.98 -14.10 7.79
C THR A 143 9.13 -15.28 8.27
N ARG A 144 8.85 -16.27 7.41
CA ARG A 144 8.15 -17.50 7.82
C ARG A 144 8.96 -18.30 8.84
N LEU A 145 10.27 -18.41 8.65
CA LEU A 145 11.14 -19.13 9.57
C LEU A 145 11.22 -18.42 10.93
N GLN A 146 11.42 -17.10 10.93
CA GLN A 146 11.43 -16.28 12.13
C GLN A 146 10.10 -16.39 12.88
N ALA A 147 8.97 -16.29 12.18
CA ALA A 147 7.65 -16.44 12.77
C ALA A 147 7.45 -17.79 13.48
N LYS A 148 7.96 -18.89 12.89
CA LYS A 148 7.93 -20.23 13.50
C LYS A 148 8.78 -20.33 14.76
N GLN A 149 9.92 -19.66 14.79
CA GLN A 149 10.87 -19.67 15.90
C GLN A 149 10.37 -18.86 17.09
N GLN A 150 9.87 -17.64 16.86
CA GLN A 150 9.52 -16.71 17.94
C GLN A 150 8.00 -16.58 18.21
N GLY A 151 7.15 -17.08 17.31
CA GLY A 151 5.69 -17.07 17.45
C GLY A 151 5.00 -15.75 17.07
N TYR A 152 5.74 -14.75 16.58
CA TYR A 152 5.21 -13.46 16.13
C TYR A 152 6.04 -12.87 14.98
N VAL A 153 5.53 -11.82 14.36
CA VAL A 153 6.24 -10.96 13.40
C VAL A 153 6.12 -9.50 13.80
N GLU A 154 7.03 -8.65 13.33
CA GLU A 154 7.09 -7.22 13.69
C GLU A 154 7.03 -6.31 12.45
N THR A 155 6.46 -5.11 12.63
CA THR A 155 6.61 -3.99 11.69
C THR A 155 7.99 -3.36 11.81
N VAL A 156 8.34 -2.47 10.89
CA VAL A 156 9.59 -1.66 10.96
C VAL A 156 9.70 -0.89 12.28
N PHE A 157 8.56 -0.55 12.90
CA PHE A 157 8.48 0.23 14.13
C PHE A 157 8.26 -0.63 15.38
N GLY A 158 8.40 -1.96 15.28
CA GLY A 158 8.34 -2.88 16.42
C GLY A 158 6.92 -3.29 16.85
N ARG A 159 5.88 -2.96 16.08
CA ARG A 159 4.52 -3.48 16.37
C ARG A 159 4.49 -4.98 16.08
N ARG A 160 4.10 -5.77 17.09
CA ARG A 160 4.00 -7.24 16.98
C ARG A 160 2.64 -7.71 16.52
N LEU A 161 2.62 -8.75 15.69
CA LEU A 161 1.48 -9.64 15.48
C LEU A 161 1.85 -11.05 15.93
N TRP A 162 1.15 -11.56 16.94
CA TRP A 162 1.28 -12.94 17.40
C TRP A 162 0.55 -13.91 16.49
N LEU A 163 1.18 -15.05 16.19
CA LEU A 163 0.71 -16.04 15.23
C LEU A 163 0.59 -17.41 15.93
N PRO A 164 -0.43 -17.62 16.78
CA PRO A 164 -0.55 -18.85 17.58
C PRO A 164 -0.63 -20.12 16.72
N GLU A 165 -1.14 -20.00 15.50
CA GLU A 165 -1.32 -21.12 14.57
C GLU A 165 -0.10 -21.36 13.65
N ILE A 166 1.02 -20.65 13.84
CA ILE A 166 2.21 -20.75 12.97
C ILE A 166 2.87 -22.13 13.01
N ASN A 167 2.72 -22.84 14.14
CA ASN A 167 3.22 -24.21 14.35
C ASN A 167 2.06 -25.23 14.44
N SER A 168 0.85 -24.86 14.00
CA SER A 168 -0.32 -25.74 14.04
C SER A 168 -0.09 -27.02 13.24
N SER A 169 -0.47 -28.17 13.78
CA SER A 169 -0.45 -29.44 13.03
C SER A 169 -1.44 -29.42 11.86
N ASN A 170 -2.54 -28.65 11.99
CA ASN A 170 -3.50 -28.42 10.93
C ASN A 170 -2.87 -27.58 9.80
N ALA A 171 -2.72 -28.19 8.62
CA ALA A 171 -2.08 -27.56 7.48
C ALA A 171 -2.77 -26.27 7.01
N MET A 172 -4.10 -26.22 7.02
CA MET A 172 -4.86 -25.05 6.58
C MET A 172 -4.65 -23.86 7.53
N LYS A 173 -4.70 -24.11 8.84
CA LYS A 173 -4.44 -23.07 9.86
C LYS A 173 -3.00 -22.56 9.78
N ARG A 174 -2.04 -23.48 9.65
CA ARG A 174 -0.62 -23.16 9.49
C ARG A 174 -0.35 -22.31 8.26
N GLN A 175 -0.89 -22.67 7.09
CA GLN A 175 -0.76 -21.88 5.86
C GLN A 175 -1.43 -20.50 5.96
N GLY A 176 -2.53 -20.39 6.72
CA GLY A 176 -3.15 -19.11 7.07
C GLY A 176 -2.20 -18.23 7.87
N ALA A 177 -1.59 -18.79 8.92
CA ALA A 177 -0.63 -18.09 9.76
C ALA A 177 0.65 -17.70 9.01
N GLU A 178 1.17 -18.55 8.12
CA GLU A 178 2.34 -18.25 7.27
C GLU A 178 2.06 -17.09 6.31
N ARG A 179 0.84 -17.00 5.74
CA ARG A 179 0.44 -15.84 4.94
C ARG A 179 0.32 -14.58 5.79
N ALA A 180 -0.29 -14.68 6.97
CA ALA A 180 -0.36 -13.55 7.90
C ALA A 180 1.04 -13.07 8.34
N ALA A 181 2.00 -13.98 8.51
CA ALA A 181 3.38 -13.67 8.86
C ALA A 181 4.06 -12.79 7.81
N ILE A 182 3.81 -13.05 6.52
CA ILE A 182 4.36 -12.26 5.42
C ILE A 182 3.63 -10.91 5.33
N ASN A 183 2.31 -10.91 5.47
CA ASN A 183 1.48 -9.73 5.18
C ASN A 183 1.53 -8.68 6.29
N ALA A 184 1.60 -9.12 7.55
CA ALA A 184 1.47 -8.23 8.70
C ALA A 184 2.60 -7.20 8.84
N PRO A 185 3.89 -7.55 8.64
CA PRO A 185 4.96 -6.55 8.65
C PRO A 185 4.73 -5.44 7.63
N MET A 186 4.26 -5.76 6.42
CA MET A 186 4.03 -4.76 5.38
C MET A 186 2.82 -3.88 5.67
N GLN A 187 1.66 -4.50 5.89
CA GLN A 187 0.43 -3.76 6.16
C GLN A 187 0.51 -2.97 7.47
N GLY A 188 1.15 -3.55 8.48
CA GLY A 188 1.36 -2.88 9.77
C GLY A 188 2.35 -1.73 9.65
N THR A 189 3.42 -1.86 8.87
CA THR A 189 4.33 -0.74 8.61
C THR A 189 3.62 0.39 7.87
N ALA A 190 2.76 0.09 6.88
CA ALA A 190 1.93 1.11 6.23
C ALA A 190 0.98 1.79 7.23
N ALA A 191 0.37 1.00 8.13
CA ALA A 191 -0.48 1.52 9.20
C ALA A 191 0.27 2.40 10.21
N ASP A 192 1.53 2.08 10.50
CA ASP A 192 2.38 2.88 11.37
C ASP A 192 2.76 4.21 10.69
N LEU A 193 3.17 4.16 9.42
CA LEU A 193 3.52 5.34 8.63
C LEU A 193 2.35 6.33 8.50
N ILE A 194 1.15 5.86 8.18
CA ILE A 194 -0.01 6.76 8.04
C ILE A 194 -0.37 7.40 9.38
N LYS A 195 -0.24 6.68 10.51
CA LYS A 195 -0.48 7.25 11.85
C LYS A 195 0.57 8.29 12.24
N LEU A 196 1.84 8.03 11.95
CA LEU A 196 2.90 9.01 12.17
C LEU A 196 2.66 10.27 11.31
N ALA A 197 2.19 10.10 10.08
CA ALA A 197 1.80 11.21 9.21
C ALA A 197 0.62 11.99 9.77
N MET A 198 -0.44 11.31 10.23
CA MET A 198 -1.57 11.98 10.89
C MET A 198 -1.14 12.83 12.09
N ILE A 199 -0.30 12.28 12.97
CA ILE A 199 0.23 13.01 14.14
C ILE A 199 1.02 14.23 13.70
N LYS A 200 1.92 14.08 12.72
CA LYS A 200 2.78 15.16 12.25
C LYS A 200 2.01 16.26 11.52
N VAL A 201 1.04 15.88 10.69
CA VAL A 201 0.14 16.82 10.00
C VAL A 201 -0.71 17.56 11.02
N GLN A 202 -1.33 16.87 11.99
CA GLN A 202 -2.14 17.50 13.03
C GLN A 202 -1.33 18.51 13.85
N HIS A 203 -0.13 18.12 14.28
CA HIS A 203 0.76 19.01 15.03
C HIS A 203 1.15 20.26 14.23
N TRP A 204 1.38 20.12 12.92
CA TRP A 204 1.67 21.24 12.03
C TRP A 204 0.47 22.19 11.91
N LEU A 205 -0.74 21.66 11.70
CA LEU A 205 -1.97 22.45 11.62
C LEU A 205 -2.18 23.30 12.88
N GLU A 206 -2.00 22.70 14.05
CA GLU A 206 -2.15 23.36 15.35
C GLU A 206 -1.07 24.43 15.59
N THR A 207 0.18 24.12 15.26
CA THR A 207 1.33 25.01 15.46
C THR A 207 1.22 26.26 14.58
N GLU A 208 0.84 26.07 13.33
CA GLU A 208 0.64 27.15 12.35
C GLU A 208 -0.72 27.84 12.49
N LYS A 209 -1.56 27.37 13.42
CA LYS A 209 -2.92 27.88 13.70
C LYS A 209 -3.81 27.93 12.46
N LEU A 210 -3.66 26.93 11.59
CA LEU A 210 -4.43 26.82 10.35
C LEU A 210 -5.88 26.46 10.67
N GLN A 211 -6.78 26.94 9.83
CA GLN A 211 -8.20 26.59 9.86
C GLN A 211 -8.50 25.29 9.09
N THR A 212 -7.52 24.79 8.32
CA THR A 212 -7.53 23.47 7.69
C THR A 212 -7.77 22.35 8.70
N ARG A 213 -8.59 21.35 8.32
CA ARG A 213 -8.96 20.21 9.18
C ARG A 213 -8.66 18.89 8.51
N LEU A 214 -8.01 17.97 9.22
CA LEU A 214 -7.93 16.56 8.81
C LEU A 214 -9.27 15.89 9.08
N ILE A 215 -10.02 15.53 8.03
CA ILE A 215 -11.40 15.05 8.16
C ILE A 215 -11.56 13.55 7.96
N MET A 216 -10.71 12.92 7.15
CA MET A 216 -10.80 11.47 6.90
C MET A 216 -9.42 10.83 6.74
N GLN A 217 -9.37 9.54 7.04
CA GLN A 217 -8.28 8.64 6.71
C GLN A 217 -8.90 7.41 6.03
N VAL A 218 -8.52 7.16 4.77
CA VAL A 218 -9.04 6.03 3.99
C VAL A 218 -7.86 5.31 3.33
N HIS A 219 -7.70 4.00 3.57
CA HIS A 219 -6.55 3.23 3.12
C HIS A 219 -5.19 3.84 3.51
N ASP A 220 -4.49 4.46 2.57
CA ASP A 220 -3.21 5.15 2.64
C ASP A 220 -3.31 6.65 2.33
N GLU A 221 -4.55 7.15 2.24
CA GLU A 221 -4.92 8.53 1.95
C GLU A 221 -5.35 9.29 3.22
N LEU A 222 -4.93 10.56 3.30
CA LEU A 222 -5.46 11.58 4.20
C LEU A 222 -6.31 12.56 3.40
N VAL A 223 -7.52 12.86 3.87
CA VAL A 223 -8.39 13.88 3.28
C VAL A 223 -8.54 15.04 4.26
N LEU A 224 -8.25 16.24 3.77
CA LEU A 224 -8.32 17.48 4.52
C LEU A 224 -9.39 18.39 3.92
N GLU A 225 -10.10 19.10 4.78
CA GLU A 225 -10.88 20.27 4.38
C GLU A 225 -10.01 21.50 4.53
N VAL A 226 -9.85 22.26 3.44
CA VAL A 226 -8.86 23.33 3.34
C VAL A 226 -9.54 24.63 2.88
N PRO A 227 -9.56 25.68 3.71
CA PRO A 227 -9.98 27.02 3.29
C PRO A 227 -9.18 27.50 2.10
N MET A 228 -9.82 28.19 1.15
CA MET A 228 -9.16 28.61 -0.10
C MET A 228 -7.90 29.46 0.12
N GLY A 229 -7.86 30.26 1.20
CA GLY A 229 -6.69 31.05 1.56
C GLY A 229 -5.47 30.24 2.05
N GLU A 230 -5.67 28.98 2.46
CA GLU A 230 -4.62 28.09 2.96
C GLU A 230 -4.18 27.05 1.93
N LEU A 231 -4.91 26.92 0.82
CA LEU A 231 -4.72 25.85 -0.17
C LEU A 231 -3.29 25.74 -0.70
N ALA A 232 -2.69 26.86 -1.12
CA ALA A 232 -1.33 26.86 -1.66
C ALA A 232 -0.32 26.31 -0.62
N ARG A 233 -0.45 26.75 0.63
CA ARG A 233 0.42 26.34 1.73
C ARG A 233 0.25 24.86 2.05
N VAL A 234 -0.99 24.36 2.08
CA VAL A 234 -1.27 22.94 2.32
C VAL A 234 -0.72 22.07 1.20
N LYS A 235 -0.93 22.44 -0.08
CA LYS A 235 -0.39 21.66 -1.22
C LYS A 235 1.13 21.59 -1.23
N GLU A 236 1.81 22.65 -0.80
CA GLU A 236 3.27 22.69 -0.71
C GLU A 236 3.80 21.87 0.47
N SER A 237 3.19 22.01 1.66
CA SER A 237 3.75 21.44 2.90
C SER A 237 3.36 19.98 3.13
N LEU A 238 2.13 19.60 2.79
CA LEU A 238 1.55 18.30 3.13
C LEU A 238 2.37 17.09 2.61
N PRO A 239 2.83 17.05 1.34
CA PRO A 239 3.64 15.94 0.86
C PRO A 239 4.92 15.74 1.70
N GLY A 240 5.61 16.82 2.04
CA GLY A 240 6.84 16.77 2.82
C GLY A 240 6.60 16.35 4.27
N LEU A 241 5.48 16.75 4.87
CA LEU A 241 5.10 16.30 6.21
C LEU A 241 4.91 14.79 6.23
N MET A 242 4.15 14.24 5.28
CA MET A 242 3.87 12.81 5.16
C MET A 242 5.13 12.01 4.77
N CYS A 243 5.87 12.41 3.74
CA CYS A 243 7.03 11.64 3.27
C CYS A 243 8.16 11.55 4.31
N ASN A 244 8.32 12.56 5.18
CA ASN A 244 9.43 12.66 6.13
C ASN A 244 9.07 12.14 7.53
N VAL A 245 8.13 11.20 7.66
CA VAL A 245 7.79 10.58 8.97
C VAL A 245 8.73 9.44 9.34
N ALA A 246 9.44 8.88 8.36
CA ALA A 246 10.39 7.80 8.56
C ALA A 246 11.41 7.75 7.42
N ALA A 247 12.60 7.23 7.71
CA ALA A 247 13.63 6.95 6.70
C ALA A 247 13.52 5.48 6.27
N LEU A 248 12.98 5.25 5.07
CA LEU A 248 13.01 3.95 4.41
C LEU A 248 14.14 3.91 3.37
N LYS A 249 14.49 2.71 2.90
CA LYS A 249 15.49 2.53 1.82
C LYS A 249 14.99 3.10 0.49
N VAL A 250 13.67 3.14 0.31
CA VAL A 250 12.98 3.74 -0.82
C VAL A 250 12.24 4.97 -0.30
N PRO A 251 12.40 6.17 -0.90
CA PRO A 251 11.68 7.35 -0.45
C PRO A 251 10.17 7.13 -0.54
N LEU A 252 9.43 7.63 0.45
CA LEU A 252 7.99 7.74 0.34
C LEU A 252 7.63 8.81 -0.69
N LEU A 253 6.51 8.62 -1.38
CA LEU A 253 5.96 9.57 -2.33
C LEU A 253 4.49 9.77 -1.99
N VAL A 254 4.04 11.03 -2.06
CA VAL A 254 2.65 11.41 -1.84
C VAL A 254 2.16 12.18 -3.04
N GLU A 255 1.04 11.74 -3.61
CA GLU A 255 0.29 12.48 -4.62
C GLU A 255 -0.78 13.32 -3.94
N VAL A 256 -0.93 14.57 -4.38
CA VAL A 256 -1.91 15.51 -3.80
C VAL A 256 -2.85 16.03 -4.88
N GLY A 257 -4.13 15.75 -4.71
CA GLY A 257 -5.22 16.32 -5.50
C GLY A 257 -6.07 17.28 -4.67
N ALA A 258 -6.83 18.13 -5.35
CA ALA A 258 -7.73 19.08 -4.70
C ALA A 258 -9.00 19.27 -5.55
N GLY A 259 -10.14 19.32 -4.89
CA GLY A 259 -11.44 19.35 -5.56
C GLY A 259 -12.55 19.89 -4.67
N LYS A 260 -13.74 20.10 -5.24
CA LYS A 260 -14.93 20.52 -4.49
C LYS A 260 -15.55 19.38 -3.70
N ASN A 261 -15.30 18.16 -4.12
CA ASN A 261 -15.74 16.93 -3.50
C ASN A 261 -14.61 15.89 -3.48
N TRP A 262 -14.84 14.77 -2.82
CA TRP A 262 -13.81 13.74 -2.65
C TRP A 262 -13.44 13.03 -3.95
N ASP A 263 -14.36 12.88 -4.91
CA ASP A 263 -14.03 12.28 -6.23
C ASP A 263 -13.11 13.18 -7.05
N GLU A 264 -13.34 14.50 -7.03
CA GLU A 264 -12.48 15.48 -7.72
C GLU A 264 -11.10 15.64 -7.08
N ALA A 265 -11.02 15.47 -5.76
CA ALA A 265 -9.76 15.60 -5.02
C ALA A 265 -8.87 14.34 -5.14
N HIS A 266 -9.45 13.19 -5.48
CA HIS A 266 -8.80 11.88 -5.60
C HIS A 266 -8.33 11.61 -7.03
#